data_AF-A0A7X7D3Q9-F1
#
_entry.id   AF-A0A7X7D3Q9-F1
#
_cell.length_a   1.000
_cell.length_b   1.000
_cell.length_c   1.000
_cell.angle_alpha   90.00
_cell.angle_beta   90.00
_cell.angle_gamma   90.00
#
_symmetry.space_group_name_H-M   'P 1'
#
loop_
_entity.id
_entity.type
_entity.pdbx_description
1 polymer ?
#
loop_
_entity_poly.entity_id
_entity_poly.type
_entity_poly.pdbx_seq_one_letter_code
_entity_poly.pdbx_strand_id
1 'polypeptide(L)'
;DLVRGTLVKPGETFSINRIVGQRTTEKGFLPAGAIANGVHVDEVGGGVSQFATTMFNAAFFAGLPFGEYQAHSEHFGRYPRGREATMGFPHPDLQWTNDTPYGILVWTSYTDTSITVTLWSTQHAWAEQTGQSTGRSGNCTTVTTERTIHYPDGSTKTDTVGARYRDRDATRC
;
A
#
# COMPACT_ATOMS: atom_id res chain seq x y z
N ASP A 1 -3.44 -6.95 -14.03
CA ASP A 1 -4.49 -6.65 -15.04
C ASP A 1 -5.83 -6.25 -14.44
N LEU A 2 -6.39 -6.99 -13.47
CA LEU A 2 -7.73 -6.71 -12.89
C LEU A 2 -8.00 -5.27 -12.41
N VAL A 3 -6.95 -4.56 -11.96
CA VAL A 3 -7.04 -3.19 -11.45
C VAL A 3 -6.81 -2.14 -12.55
N ARG A 4 -6.17 -2.50 -13.67
CA ARG A 4 -5.83 -1.55 -14.74
C ARG A 4 -7.12 -0.99 -15.35
N GLY A 5 -7.17 0.32 -15.51
CA GLY A 5 -8.33 1.01 -16.08
C GLY A 5 -9.39 1.39 -15.05
N THR A 6 -9.17 1.11 -13.76
CA THR A 6 -10.08 1.56 -12.70
C THR A 6 -10.07 3.08 -12.65
N LEU A 7 -11.23 3.70 -12.89
CA LEU A 7 -11.44 5.13 -12.68
C LEU A 7 -12.06 5.35 -11.30
N VAL A 8 -11.33 6.01 -10.41
CA VAL A 8 -11.79 6.38 -9.06
C VAL A 8 -12.29 7.81 -9.11
N LYS A 9 -13.61 8.01 -8.95
CA LYS A 9 -14.23 9.34 -9.04
C LYS A 9 -13.98 10.17 -7.77
N PRO A 10 -14.15 11.50 -7.83
CA PRO A 10 -14.14 12.35 -6.63
C PRO A 10 -15.03 11.79 -5.53
N GLY A 11 -14.49 11.67 -4.32
CA GLY A 11 -15.15 11.12 -3.13
C GLY A 11 -15.17 9.59 -3.04
N GLU A 12 -14.74 8.85 -4.07
CA GLU A 12 -14.72 7.39 -4.03
C GLU A 12 -13.46 6.85 -3.33
N THR A 13 -13.65 5.76 -2.59
CA THR A 13 -12.56 4.97 -2.01
C THR A 13 -12.19 3.83 -2.95
N PHE A 14 -10.94 3.83 -3.40
CA PHE A 14 -10.30 2.68 -4.03
C PHE A 14 -10.06 1.59 -2.98
N SER A 15 -10.34 0.34 -3.33
CA SER A 15 -10.08 -0.84 -2.50
C SER A 15 -9.61 -1.97 -3.41
N ILE A 16 -8.45 -2.55 -3.12
CA ILE A 16 -7.96 -3.69 -3.90
C ILE A 16 -8.92 -4.87 -3.73
N ASN A 17 -9.35 -5.16 -2.49
CA ASN A 17 -10.23 -6.29 -2.22
C ASN A 17 -11.62 -6.13 -2.84
N ARG A 18 -12.15 -4.91 -2.95
CA ARG A 18 -13.42 -4.65 -3.65
C ARG A 18 -13.33 -4.95 -5.15
N ILE A 19 -12.20 -4.67 -5.77
CA ILE A 19 -12.01 -4.83 -7.22
C ILE A 19 -11.63 -6.27 -7.57
N VAL A 20 -10.68 -6.85 -6.83
CA VAL A 20 -10.09 -8.16 -7.12
C VAL A 20 -10.89 -9.30 -6.50
N GLY A 21 -11.48 -9.07 -5.32
CA GLY A 21 -12.10 -10.09 -4.49
C GLY A 21 -11.09 -11.13 -3.96
N GLN A 22 -11.61 -12.27 -3.52
CA GLN A 22 -10.79 -13.39 -3.07
C GLN A 22 -9.87 -13.87 -4.20
N ARG A 23 -8.59 -14.12 -3.88
CA ARG A 23 -7.62 -14.71 -4.80
C ARG A 23 -7.80 -16.22 -4.77
N THR A 24 -8.09 -16.80 -5.92
CA THR A 24 -8.28 -18.25 -6.06
C THR A 24 -7.59 -18.74 -7.33
N THR A 25 -7.29 -20.04 -7.39
CA THR A 25 -6.67 -20.66 -8.55
C THR A 25 -7.54 -20.54 -9.80
N GLU A 26 -8.86 -20.56 -9.64
CA GLU A 26 -9.84 -20.41 -10.74
C GLU A 26 -9.80 -19.01 -11.34
N LYS A 27 -9.40 -18.00 -10.55
CA LYS A 27 -9.17 -16.63 -11.01
C LYS A 27 -7.75 -16.40 -11.55
N GLY A 28 -6.94 -17.47 -11.67
CA GLY A 28 -5.58 -17.43 -12.23
C GLY A 28 -4.50 -17.00 -11.24
N PHE A 29 -4.79 -16.98 -9.93
CA PHE A 29 -3.76 -16.70 -8.92
C PHE A 29 -2.91 -17.94 -8.65
N LEU A 30 -1.60 -17.74 -8.54
CA LEU A 30 -0.66 -18.80 -8.23
C LEU A 30 -0.38 -18.85 -6.71
N PRO A 31 -0.12 -20.04 -6.15
CA PRO A 31 0.44 -20.18 -4.81
C PRO A 31 1.81 -19.51 -4.71
N ALA A 32 2.06 -18.78 -3.63
CA ALA A 32 3.42 -18.48 -3.20
C ALA A 32 3.48 -18.33 -1.68
N GLY A 33 4.71 -18.23 -1.16
CA GLY A 33 4.95 -17.97 0.24
C GLY A 33 4.29 -16.67 0.70
N ALA A 34 3.54 -16.77 1.80
CA ALA A 34 2.88 -15.71 2.53
C ALA A 34 3.25 -15.81 4.02
N ILE A 35 2.92 -14.78 4.79
CA ILE A 35 3.00 -14.83 6.26
C ILE A 35 1.58 -14.74 6.81
N ALA A 36 1.14 -15.81 7.46
CA ALA A 36 -0.12 -15.85 8.19
C ALA A 36 0.17 -15.99 9.69
N ASN A 37 -0.32 -15.06 10.51
CA ASN A 37 -0.13 -15.08 11.97
C ASN A 37 1.34 -15.21 12.42
N GLY A 38 2.28 -14.62 11.67
CA GLY A 38 3.72 -14.68 11.99
C GLY A 38 4.41 -15.98 11.60
N VAL A 39 3.77 -16.83 10.80
CA VAL A 39 4.32 -18.09 10.27
C VAL A 39 4.31 -18.06 8.74
N HIS A 40 5.38 -18.57 8.12
CA HIS A 40 5.45 -18.74 6.66
C HIS A 40 4.52 -19.88 6.23
N VAL A 41 3.60 -19.58 5.32
CA VAL A 41 2.62 -20.51 4.74
C VAL A 41 2.59 -20.36 3.22
N ASP A 42 2.10 -21.36 2.49
CA ASP A 42 1.77 -21.19 1.08
C ASP A 42 0.33 -20.72 0.94
N GLU A 43 0.12 -19.57 0.29
CA GLU A 43 -1.21 -18.99 0.04
C GLU A 43 -1.40 -18.70 -1.45
N VAL A 44 -2.62 -18.89 -1.94
CA VAL A 44 -3.01 -18.53 -3.31
C VAL A 44 -3.14 -17.01 -3.41
N GLY A 45 -2.34 -16.39 -4.27
CA GLY A 45 -2.20 -14.93 -4.32
C GLY A 45 -0.77 -14.46 -4.09
N GLY A 46 0.22 -15.27 -4.45
CA GLY A 46 1.62 -14.89 -4.39
C GLY A 46 1.93 -13.57 -5.08
N GLY A 47 2.72 -12.71 -4.44
CA GLY A 47 3.13 -11.41 -4.99
C GLY A 47 2.10 -10.28 -4.84
N VAL A 48 0.91 -10.54 -4.29
CA VAL A 48 -0.13 -9.50 -4.13
C VAL A 48 0.32 -8.38 -3.18
N SER A 49 1.09 -8.69 -2.13
CA SER A 49 1.67 -7.66 -1.26
C SER A 49 2.72 -6.79 -1.95
N GLN A 50 3.42 -7.30 -2.98
CA GLN A 50 4.29 -6.46 -3.81
C GLN A 50 3.44 -5.45 -4.58
N PHE A 51 2.37 -5.91 -5.22
CA PHE A 51 1.45 -5.03 -5.94
C PHE A 51 0.82 -3.97 -5.01
N ALA A 52 0.36 -4.37 -3.82
CA ALA A 52 -0.17 -3.44 -2.84
C ALA A 52 0.87 -2.45 -2.34
N THR A 53 2.10 -2.88 -2.09
CA THR A 53 3.18 -1.96 -1.71
C THR A 53 3.51 -0.97 -2.83
N THR A 54 3.50 -1.39 -4.10
CA THR A 54 3.68 -0.47 -5.24
C THR A 54 2.52 0.53 -5.34
N MET A 55 1.26 0.06 -5.20
CA MET A 55 0.07 0.92 -5.17
C MET A 55 0.10 1.90 -4.00
N PHE A 56 0.49 1.43 -2.81
CA PHE A 56 0.65 2.24 -1.60
C PHE A 56 1.62 3.38 -1.88
N ASN A 57 2.79 3.09 -2.44
CA ASN A 57 3.78 4.13 -2.71
C ASN A 57 3.29 5.12 -3.80
N ALA A 58 2.56 4.66 -4.82
CA ALA A 58 1.94 5.56 -5.80
C ALA A 58 0.91 6.52 -5.14
N ALA A 59 0.02 5.99 -4.30
CA ALA A 59 -0.95 6.80 -3.55
C ALA A 59 -0.27 7.72 -2.51
N PHE A 60 0.82 7.26 -1.89
CA PHE A 60 1.62 8.03 -0.95
C PHE A 60 2.18 9.29 -1.63
N PHE A 61 2.83 9.14 -2.79
CA PHE A 61 3.41 10.26 -3.52
C PHE A 61 2.37 11.12 -4.26
N ALA A 62 1.18 10.58 -4.54
CA ALA A 62 0.05 11.36 -5.04
C ALA A 62 -0.64 12.21 -3.96
N GLY A 63 -0.21 12.11 -2.69
CA GLY A 63 -0.82 12.87 -1.59
C GLY A 63 -2.19 12.36 -1.16
N LEU A 64 -2.60 11.16 -1.58
CA LEU A 64 -3.94 10.64 -1.33
C LEU A 64 -4.10 10.15 0.12
N PRO A 65 -5.25 10.38 0.76
CA PRO A 65 -5.54 9.87 2.10
C PRO A 65 -5.72 8.35 2.07
N PHE A 66 -5.08 7.67 3.02
CA PHE A 66 -5.23 6.23 3.22
C PHE A 66 -6.43 5.91 4.12
N GLY A 67 -7.16 4.86 3.76
CA GLY A 67 -8.15 4.21 4.61
C GLY A 67 -7.51 3.03 5.35
N GLU A 68 -7.99 1.83 5.06
CA GLU A 68 -7.34 0.60 5.53
C GLU A 68 -5.98 0.39 4.83
N TYR A 69 -4.94 0.13 5.62
CA TYR A 69 -3.71 -0.50 5.17
C TYR A 69 -3.02 -1.16 6.37
N GLN A 70 -2.18 -2.14 6.11
CA GLN A 70 -1.37 -2.78 7.14
C GLN A 70 0.00 -3.15 6.56
N ALA A 71 1.08 -2.77 7.21
CA ALA A 71 2.42 -3.29 6.88
C ALA A 71 2.59 -4.73 7.36
N HIS A 72 3.51 -5.49 6.77
CA HIS A 72 3.86 -6.80 7.31
C HIS A 72 4.37 -6.68 8.76
N SER A 73 4.18 -7.75 9.54
CA SER A 73 4.74 -7.85 10.89
C SER A 73 6.26 -7.96 10.92
N GLU A 74 6.90 -8.25 9.79
CA GLU A 74 8.35 -8.32 9.61
C GLU A 74 8.76 -7.41 8.46
N HIS A 75 9.89 -6.71 8.60
CA HIS A 75 10.38 -5.88 7.52
C HIS A 75 11.11 -6.72 6.47
N PHE A 76 10.72 -6.57 5.21
CA PHE A 76 11.43 -7.14 4.08
C PHE A 76 12.31 -6.08 3.41
N GLY A 77 13.60 -6.36 3.23
CA GLY A 77 14.56 -5.43 2.63
C GLY A 77 14.21 -4.96 1.21
N ARG A 78 13.31 -5.66 0.50
CA ARG A 78 12.79 -5.27 -0.81
C ARG A 78 11.75 -4.14 -0.76
N TYR A 79 11.23 -3.79 0.42
CA TYR A 79 10.23 -2.73 0.60
C TYR A 79 10.82 -1.52 1.32
N PRO A 80 10.42 -0.29 0.96
CA PRO A 80 10.79 0.89 1.71
C PRO A 80 10.27 0.75 3.14
N ARG A 81 11.18 0.81 4.11
CA ARG A 81 10.84 0.65 5.52
C ARG A 81 9.82 1.71 5.94
N GLY A 82 8.71 1.30 6.54
CA GLY A 82 7.64 2.21 6.97
C GLY A 82 6.70 2.68 5.86
N ARG A 83 6.83 2.19 4.62
CA ARG A 83 5.95 2.51 3.49
C ARG A 83 5.65 1.27 2.65
N GLU A 84 4.81 0.41 3.20
CA GLU A 84 4.40 -0.83 2.58
C GLU A 84 2.99 -1.24 3.01
N ALA A 85 2.42 -2.18 2.25
CA ALA A 85 1.16 -2.81 2.59
C ALA A 85 1.23 -4.31 2.29
N THR A 86 0.87 -5.13 3.27
CA THR A 86 0.50 -6.53 3.08
C THR A 86 -0.95 -6.63 2.62
N MET A 87 -1.32 -7.79 2.09
CA MET A 87 -2.66 -8.07 1.60
C MET A 87 -3.13 -9.44 2.05
N GLY A 88 -4.44 -9.53 2.29
CA GLY A 88 -5.18 -10.78 2.49
C GLY A 88 -6.59 -10.63 1.95
N PHE A 89 -7.44 -11.63 2.17
CA PHE A 89 -8.87 -11.54 1.91
C PHE A 89 -9.66 -12.24 3.02
N PRO A 90 -10.69 -11.59 3.62
CA PRO A 90 -11.21 -10.25 3.29
C PRO A 90 -10.33 -9.10 3.78
N HIS A 91 -9.40 -9.37 4.70
CA HIS A 91 -8.44 -8.42 5.25
C HIS A 91 -7.06 -9.09 5.34
N PRO A 92 -5.95 -8.33 5.37
CA PRO A 92 -5.87 -6.88 5.20
C PRO A 92 -6.18 -6.40 3.77
N ASP A 93 -6.73 -5.19 3.65
CA ASP A 93 -6.92 -4.48 2.38
C ASP A 93 -5.97 -3.26 2.27
N LEU A 94 -5.83 -2.74 1.05
CA LEU A 94 -5.25 -1.42 0.81
C LEU A 94 -6.32 -0.50 0.21
N GLN A 95 -6.61 0.56 0.94
CA GLN A 95 -7.60 1.56 0.58
C GLN A 95 -7.01 2.97 0.60
N TRP A 96 -7.42 3.78 -0.37
CA TRP A 96 -7.19 5.21 -0.40
C TRP A 96 -8.41 5.90 -1.01
N THR A 97 -8.66 7.13 -0.60
CA THR A 97 -9.81 7.91 -1.08
C THR A 97 -9.34 8.96 -2.07
N ASN A 98 -10.07 9.13 -3.17
CA ASN A 98 -9.89 10.26 -4.05
C ASN A 98 -10.61 11.48 -3.44
N ASP A 99 -9.88 12.29 -2.69
CA ASP A 99 -10.37 13.56 -2.12
C ASP A 99 -10.17 14.76 -3.07
N THR A 100 -9.79 14.50 -4.32
CA THR A 100 -9.59 15.52 -5.35
C THR A 100 -10.89 15.80 -6.13
N PRO A 101 -11.01 16.95 -6.81
CA PRO A 101 -12.18 17.23 -7.67
C PRO A 101 -12.12 16.53 -9.03
N TYR A 102 -11.09 15.72 -9.31
CA TYR A 102 -10.87 15.06 -10.60
C TYR A 102 -10.90 13.54 -10.47
N GLY A 103 -11.23 12.82 -11.55
CA GLY A 103 -11.12 11.37 -11.57
C GLY A 103 -9.67 10.90 -11.63
N ILE A 104 -9.33 9.84 -10.90
CA ILE A 104 -8.00 9.22 -10.92
C ILE A 104 -8.09 7.89 -11.66
N LEU A 105 -7.41 7.79 -12.80
CA LEU A 105 -7.29 6.55 -13.56
C LEU A 105 -6.08 5.75 -13.06
N VAL A 106 -6.35 4.54 -12.56
CA VAL A 106 -5.33 3.60 -12.13
C VAL A 106 -4.82 2.82 -13.33
N TRP A 107 -3.54 3.00 -13.67
CA TRP A 107 -2.90 2.31 -14.78
C TRP A 107 -1.71 1.51 -14.31
N THR A 108 -1.76 0.19 -14.47
CA THR A 108 -0.69 -0.70 -14.00
C THR A 108 0.06 -1.27 -15.20
N SER A 109 1.37 -1.48 -15.11
CA SER A 109 2.16 -2.22 -16.08
C SER A 109 3.18 -3.10 -15.36
N TYR A 110 3.69 -4.14 -16.01
CA TYR A 110 4.66 -5.04 -15.41
C TYR A 110 5.56 -5.66 -16.48
N THR A 111 6.74 -6.06 -16.04
CA THR A 111 7.64 -6.99 -16.74
C THR A 111 7.74 -8.26 -15.90
N ASP A 112 8.60 -9.20 -16.30
CA ASP A 112 8.88 -10.39 -15.50
C ASP A 112 9.49 -10.09 -14.12
N THR A 113 10.01 -8.87 -13.92
CA THR A 113 10.79 -8.50 -12.72
C THR A 113 10.31 -7.23 -12.02
N SER A 114 9.39 -6.48 -12.62
CA SER A 114 8.95 -5.18 -12.10
C SER A 114 7.46 -4.97 -12.28
N ILE A 115 6.86 -4.25 -11.32
CA ILE A 115 5.48 -3.76 -11.39
C ILE A 115 5.54 -2.24 -11.25
N THR A 116 4.84 -1.54 -12.15
CA THR A 116 4.65 -0.09 -12.11
C THR A 116 3.17 0.22 -11.95
N VAL A 117 2.85 1.14 -11.04
CA VAL A 117 1.52 1.73 -10.88
C VAL A 117 1.64 3.21 -11.20
N THR A 118 0.81 3.68 -12.12
CA THR A 118 0.67 5.09 -12.50
C THR A 118 -0.75 5.53 -12.18
N LEU A 119 -0.88 6.68 -11.50
CA LEU A 119 -2.15 7.32 -11.22
C LEU A 119 -2.27 8.55 -12.13
N TRP A 120 -3.13 8.48 -13.14
CA TRP A 120 -3.36 9.59 -14.06
C TRP A 120 -4.53 10.45 -13.56
N SER A 121 -4.32 11.75 -13.45
CA SER A 121 -5.34 12.73 -13.10
C SER A 121 -4.87 14.13 -13.51
N THR A 122 -5.75 15.13 -13.38
CA THR A 122 -5.31 16.53 -13.29
C THR A 122 -4.58 16.71 -11.97
N GLN A 123 -3.38 17.30 -12.01
CA GLN A 123 -2.54 17.49 -10.84
C GLN A 123 -3.27 18.32 -9.78
N HIS A 124 -3.58 17.70 -8.64
CA HIS A 124 -4.25 18.34 -7.50
C HIS A 124 -3.44 18.27 -6.21
N ALA A 125 -2.55 17.27 -6.07
CA ALA A 125 -1.61 17.19 -4.98
C ALA A 125 -0.39 16.34 -5.39
N TRP A 126 0.75 16.59 -4.74
CA TRP A 126 1.90 15.68 -4.73
C TRP A 126 2.52 15.67 -3.34
N ALA A 127 3.21 14.59 -2.99
CA ALA A 127 3.84 14.48 -1.69
C ALA A 127 5.31 14.11 -1.79
N GLU A 128 6.08 14.59 -0.82
CA GLU A 128 7.47 14.25 -0.63
C GLU A 128 7.64 13.64 0.76
N GLN A 129 8.47 12.59 0.89
CA GLN A 129 8.82 12.08 2.21
C GLN A 129 9.75 13.08 2.89
N THR A 130 9.27 13.76 3.93
CA THR A 130 10.02 14.82 4.63
C THR A 130 10.66 14.36 5.93
N GLY A 131 10.27 13.19 6.44
CA GLY A 131 10.82 12.65 7.67
C GLY A 131 10.57 11.17 7.85
N GLN A 132 11.35 10.56 8.73
CA GLN A 132 11.07 9.24 9.26
C GLN A 132 11.62 9.14 10.68
N SER A 133 10.81 8.62 11.59
CA SER A 133 11.23 8.33 12.95
C SER A 133 10.94 6.88 13.32
N THR A 134 11.69 6.36 14.27
CA THR A 134 11.52 5.01 14.78
C THR A 134 11.26 5.05 16.28
N GLY A 135 10.29 4.28 16.73
CA GLY A 135 9.96 4.11 18.13
C GLY A 135 9.98 2.64 18.55
N ARG A 136 9.66 2.42 19.82
CA ARG A 136 9.60 1.09 20.43
C ARG A 136 8.24 0.88 21.06
N SER A 137 7.65 -0.29 20.82
CA SER A 137 6.40 -0.74 21.45
C SER A 137 6.55 -2.22 21.81
N GLY A 138 7.01 -2.47 23.04
CA GLY A 138 7.40 -3.81 23.49
C GLY A 138 8.55 -4.37 22.65
N ASN A 139 8.34 -5.56 22.08
CA ASN A 139 9.27 -6.27 21.21
C ASN A 139 9.15 -5.85 19.73
N CYS A 140 8.64 -4.65 19.48
CA CYS A 140 8.39 -4.16 18.13
C CYS A 140 8.98 -2.78 17.92
N THR A 141 9.53 -2.60 16.73
CA THR A 141 9.95 -1.32 16.20
C THR A 141 8.78 -0.70 15.45
N THR A 142 8.34 0.48 15.90
CA THR A 142 7.40 1.30 15.14
C THR A 142 8.17 2.21 14.22
N VAL A 143 7.68 2.40 13.00
CA VAL A 143 8.25 3.34 12.03
C VAL A 143 7.15 4.29 11.61
N THR A 144 7.39 5.58 11.79
CA THR A 144 6.49 6.64 11.34
C THR A 144 7.18 7.37 10.20
N THR A 145 6.59 7.34 9.02
CA THR A 145 7.09 8.06 7.85
C THR A 145 6.23 9.29 7.63
N GLU A 146 6.86 10.46 7.63
CA GLU A 146 6.21 11.74 7.39
C GLU A 146 6.27 12.08 5.89
N ARG A 147 5.16 12.63 5.38
CA ARG A 147 5.13 13.31 4.09
C ARG A 147 4.61 14.73 4.22
N THR A 148 5.17 15.61 3.42
CA THR A 148 4.56 16.91 3.14
C THR A 148 3.83 16.80 1.80
N ILE A 149 2.53 17.07 1.83
CA ILE A 149 1.64 17.13 0.68
C ILE A 149 1.55 18.58 0.24
N HIS A 150 1.78 18.83 -1.03
CA HIS A 150 1.74 20.14 -1.67
C HIS A 150 0.53 20.23 -2.59
N TYR A 151 -0.10 21.40 -2.62
CA TYR A 151 -1.24 21.69 -3.47
C TYR A 151 -0.90 22.79 -4.50
N PRO A 152 -1.60 22.84 -5.65
CA PRO A 152 -1.38 23.86 -6.67
C PRO A 152 -1.54 25.31 -6.21
N ASP A 153 -2.30 25.57 -5.14
CA ASP A 153 -2.46 26.90 -4.55
C ASP A 153 -1.28 27.34 -3.66
N GLY A 154 -0.25 26.49 -3.53
CA GLY A 154 0.93 26.72 -2.72
C GLY A 154 0.77 26.31 -1.25
N SER A 155 -0.43 25.90 -0.83
CA SER A 155 -0.63 25.36 0.51
C SER A 155 0.04 23.99 0.66
N THR A 156 0.32 23.62 1.92
CA THR A 156 0.87 22.32 2.26
C THR A 156 0.14 21.70 3.44
N LYS A 157 0.22 20.37 3.54
CA LYS A 157 -0.29 19.57 4.65
C LYS A 157 0.72 18.50 5.01
N THR A 158 1.05 18.38 6.28
CA THR A 158 1.85 17.26 6.78
C THR A 158 0.94 16.10 7.17
N ASP A 159 1.34 14.88 6.78
CA ASP A 159 0.65 13.64 7.10
C ASP A 159 1.68 12.53 7.40
N THR A 160 1.23 11.47 8.07
CA THR A 160 2.11 10.34 8.43
C THR A 160 1.49 9.00 8.08
N VAL A 161 2.34 8.07 7.68
CA VAL A 161 2.01 6.64 7.57
C VAL A 161 2.89 5.82 8.50
N GLY A 162 2.38 4.69 8.97
CA GLY A 162 3.02 3.90 10.01
C GLY A 162 3.23 2.45 9.63
N ALA A 163 4.29 1.85 10.15
CA ALA A 163 4.47 0.41 10.19
C ALA A 163 4.91 -0.05 11.57
N ARG A 164 4.57 -1.29 11.93
CA ARG A 164 4.99 -1.94 13.18
C ARG A 164 5.62 -3.28 12.86
N TYR A 165 6.92 -3.37 13.10
CA TYR A 165 7.72 -4.56 12.82
C TYR A 165 8.13 -5.25 14.11
N ARG A 166 7.95 -6.55 14.17
CA ARG A 166 8.47 -7.44 15.19
C ARG A 166 9.99 -7.48 15.13
N ASP A 167 10.63 -7.54 16.28
CA ASP A 167 12.08 -7.74 16.35
C ASP A 167 12.48 -9.11 15.84
N ARG A 168 13.73 -9.20 15.36
CA ARG A 168 14.38 -10.47 15.06
C ARG A 168 14.33 -11.32 16.33
N ASP A 169 13.69 -12.48 16.26
CA ASP A 169 13.49 -13.48 17.33
C ASP A 169 12.28 -13.29 18.26
N ALA A 170 11.56 -12.17 18.20
CA ALA A 170 10.28 -12.06 18.91
C ALA A 170 9.23 -12.93 18.21
N THR A 171 8.27 -13.51 18.96
CA THR A 171 7.15 -14.26 18.35
C THR A 171 5.93 -13.37 18.08
N ARG A 172 5.83 -12.22 18.75
CA ARG A 172 4.71 -11.29 18.63
C ARG A 172 5.10 -9.83 18.88
N CYS A 173 4.27 -8.97 18.32
CA CYS A 173 3.95 -7.64 18.83
C CYS A 173 2.77 -7.70 19.80
#